data_AF-A0A2M4AXV5-F1
#
_entry.id   AF-A0A2M4AXV5-F1
#
_cell.length_a   1.000
_cell.length_b   1.000
_cell.length_c   1.000
_cell.angle_alpha   90.00
_cell.angle_beta   90.00
_cell.angle_gamma   90.00
#
_symmetry.space_group_name_H-M   'P 1'
#
loop_
_entity.id
_entity.type
_entity.pdbx_description
1 polymer ?
#
loop_
_entity_poly.entity_id
_entity_poly.type
_entity_poly.pdbx_seq_one_letter_code
_entity_poly.pdbx_strand_id
1 'polypeptide(L)'
;GAPSASSLLELAVRRGYSNNGEMFSARQLNDLFGVVLQENRHLVEYKPVSHTLVAGWMDDPNIQLKLRLGAMFLVPYDPDKNHTPCLNKGHRAHWALIVGYLIDQFEDFYVFARHGKTKNLALWSLPELAKSNGNLVEFCQPAGHPNETFILPEGGMGGCNGLRCKFIMIENYKAKHEVVL
;
A
#
# COMPACT_ATOMS: atom_id res chain seq x y z
N GLY A 1 6.70 -16.14 -1.02
CA GLY A 1 7.86 -15.33 -1.42
C GLY A 1 8.94 -15.46 -0.38
N ALA A 2 10.17 -15.08 -0.72
CA ALA A 2 11.25 -14.87 0.26
C ALA A 2 11.29 -13.37 0.63
N PRO A 3 11.70 -12.98 1.85
CA PRO A 3 11.54 -13.77 3.06
C PRO A 3 10.07 -14.20 3.25
N SER A 4 9.85 -15.23 4.06
CA SER A 4 8.49 -15.66 4.42
C SER A 4 7.73 -14.55 5.15
N ALA A 5 6.39 -14.61 5.16
CA ALA A 5 5.58 -13.64 5.91
C ALA A 5 5.95 -13.63 7.41
N SER A 6 6.19 -14.80 8.02
CA SER A 6 6.63 -14.92 9.41
C SER A 6 7.99 -14.27 9.65
N SER A 7 8.95 -14.48 8.76
CA SER A 7 10.28 -13.86 8.87
C SER A 7 10.21 -12.34 8.72
N LEU A 8 9.32 -11.84 7.87
CA LEU A 8 9.10 -10.40 7.71
C LEU A 8 8.43 -9.79 8.95
N LEU A 9 7.49 -10.52 9.57
CA LEU A 9 6.88 -10.14 10.84
C LEU A 9 7.91 -10.09 11.97
N GLU A 10 8.74 -11.12 12.12
CA GLU A 10 9.83 -11.15 13.10
C GLU A 10 10.79 -9.96 12.92
N LEU A 11 11.10 -9.60 11.68
CA LEU A 11 11.92 -8.43 11.37
C LEU A 11 11.21 -7.13 11.77
N ALA A 12 9.91 -7.00 11.49
CA ALA A 12 9.11 -5.84 11.87
C ALA A 12 9.07 -5.66 13.40
N VAL A 13 8.86 -6.75 14.14
CA VAL A 13 8.89 -6.77 15.61
C VAL A 13 10.27 -6.38 16.13
N ARG A 14 11.34 -6.97 15.58
CA ARG A 14 12.72 -6.66 15.99
C ARG A 14 13.09 -5.19 15.76
N ARG A 15 12.55 -4.57 14.70
CA ARG A 15 12.74 -3.13 14.41
C ARG A 15 11.81 -2.22 15.21
N GLY A 16 10.91 -2.77 16.02
CA GLY A 16 9.91 -1.99 16.76
C GLY A 16 8.89 -1.32 15.85
N TYR A 17 8.59 -1.92 14.69
CA TYR A 17 7.62 -1.38 13.72
C TYR A 17 6.21 -1.94 13.95
N SER A 18 6.12 -3.15 14.52
CA SER A 18 4.85 -3.80 14.81
C SER A 18 4.98 -4.75 16.00
N ASN A 19 3.86 -5.05 16.66
CA ASN A 19 3.76 -6.13 17.64
C ASN A 19 3.15 -7.40 17.03
N ASN A 20 2.11 -7.24 16.20
CA ASN A 20 1.27 -8.35 15.72
C ASN A 20 1.19 -8.44 14.17
N GLY A 21 1.80 -7.50 13.46
CA GLY A 21 1.89 -7.45 12.00
C GLY A 21 1.23 -6.24 11.35
N GLU A 22 0.39 -5.51 12.07
CA GLU A 22 -0.17 -4.24 11.62
C GLU A 22 0.93 -3.18 11.51
N MET A 23 0.90 -2.43 10.41
CA MET A 23 1.90 -1.41 10.09
C MET A 23 1.20 -0.07 9.87
N PHE A 24 1.51 0.88 10.74
CA PHE A 24 0.87 2.21 10.76
C PHE A 24 1.76 3.33 10.20
N SER A 25 2.89 2.97 9.59
CA SER A 25 3.80 3.88 8.90
C SER A 25 4.18 3.35 7.52
N ALA A 26 3.90 4.16 6.49
CA ALA A 26 4.31 3.84 5.12
C ALA A 26 5.83 3.85 4.94
N ARG A 27 6.55 4.66 5.72
CA ARG A 27 8.01 4.67 5.75
C ARG A 27 8.56 3.33 6.25
N GLN A 28 8.09 2.88 7.41
CA GLN A 28 8.53 1.62 8.01
C GLN A 28 8.21 0.42 7.12
N LEU A 29 7.03 0.41 6.47
CA LEU A 29 6.70 -0.64 5.52
C LEU A 29 7.61 -0.59 4.27
N ASN A 30 7.94 0.60 3.77
CA ASN A 30 8.88 0.76 2.66
C ASN A 30 10.29 0.23 3.00
N ASP A 31 10.75 0.43 4.24
CA ASP A 31 12.03 -0.10 4.71
C ASP A 31 12.05 -1.63 4.73
N LEU A 32 10.93 -2.26 5.12
CA LEU A 32 10.78 -3.71 5.06
C LEU A 32 10.69 -4.20 3.60
N PHE A 33 10.00 -3.45 2.75
CA PHE A 33 9.88 -3.76 1.33
C PHE A 33 11.24 -3.76 0.62
N GLY A 34 12.16 -2.85 0.98
CA GLY A 34 13.52 -2.84 0.47
C GLY A 34 14.29 -4.15 0.75
N VAL A 35 14.11 -4.73 1.95
CA VAL A 35 14.70 -6.04 2.29
C VAL A 35 14.12 -7.14 1.41
N VAL A 36 12.79 -7.14 1.21
CA VAL A 36 12.13 -8.09 0.31
C VAL A 36 12.69 -7.98 -1.11
N LEU A 37 12.82 -6.77 -1.66
CA LEU A 37 13.37 -6.58 -3.00
C LEU A 37 14.82 -7.05 -3.12
N GLN A 38 15.64 -6.84 -2.09
CA GLN A 38 17.02 -7.29 -2.08
C GLN A 38 17.12 -8.83 -2.14
N GLU A 39 16.34 -9.53 -1.32
CA GLU A 39 16.30 -11.00 -1.28
C GLU A 39 15.75 -11.59 -2.60
N ASN A 40 14.80 -10.89 -3.24
CA ASN A 40 14.20 -11.32 -4.51
C ASN A 40 14.81 -10.67 -5.76
N ARG A 41 16.00 -10.05 -5.66
CA ARG A 41 16.64 -9.39 -6.81
C ARG A 41 16.82 -10.33 -8.01
N HIS A 42 16.93 -11.63 -7.74
CA HIS A 42 17.04 -12.66 -8.75
C HIS A 42 15.75 -12.93 -9.56
N LEU A 43 14.59 -12.44 -9.13
CA LEU A 43 13.29 -12.64 -9.80
C LEU A 43 12.94 -11.56 -10.84
N VAL A 44 13.67 -10.44 -10.81
CA VAL A 44 13.42 -9.28 -11.67
C VAL A 44 14.46 -9.20 -12.79
N GLU A 45 14.11 -8.54 -13.89
CA GLU A 45 15.00 -8.30 -15.03
C GLU A 45 16.18 -7.35 -14.69
N TYR A 46 16.94 -6.97 -15.72
CA TYR A 46 18.22 -6.26 -15.66
C TYR A 46 18.18 -4.90 -14.91
N LYS A 47 17.02 -4.23 -14.83
CA LYS A 47 16.90 -2.95 -14.11
C LYS A 47 16.52 -3.20 -12.65
N PRO A 48 17.22 -2.58 -11.68
CA PRO A 48 16.79 -2.61 -10.28
C PRO A 48 15.37 -2.06 -10.14
N VAL A 49 14.54 -2.76 -9.37
CA VAL A 49 13.22 -2.26 -8.96
C VAL A 49 13.44 -1.08 -8.03
N SER A 50 12.85 0.06 -8.37
CA SER A 50 12.86 1.23 -7.51
C SER A 50 11.64 1.21 -6.61
N HIS A 51 11.81 1.60 -5.35
CA HIS A 51 10.72 1.75 -4.40
C HIS A 51 10.85 3.10 -3.68
N THR A 52 9.82 3.92 -3.78
CA THR A 52 9.86 5.31 -3.32
C THR A 52 8.64 5.58 -2.44
N LEU A 53 8.88 6.03 -1.21
CA LEU A 53 7.81 6.60 -0.40
C LEU A 53 7.39 7.95 -0.99
N VAL A 54 6.14 8.04 -1.42
CA VAL A 54 5.56 9.29 -1.94
C VAL A 54 4.67 9.89 -0.86
N ALA A 55 4.79 11.21 -0.68
CA ALA A 55 3.87 11.99 0.14
C ALA A 55 3.14 12.99 -0.76
N GLY A 56 1.82 12.91 -0.78
CA GLY A 56 0.97 13.71 -1.67
C GLY A 56 -0.26 12.96 -2.14
N TRP A 57 -1.03 13.63 -2.99
CA TRP A 57 -2.24 13.09 -3.61
C TRP A 57 -1.88 12.17 -4.77
N MET A 58 -2.50 10.99 -4.82
CA MET A 58 -2.16 9.96 -5.81
C MET A 58 -2.81 10.20 -7.18
N ASP A 59 -3.85 11.02 -7.20
CA ASP A 59 -4.55 11.49 -8.39
C ASP A 59 -3.87 12.72 -9.02
N ASP A 60 -2.72 13.17 -8.48
CA ASP A 60 -1.88 14.18 -9.12
C ASP A 60 -1.46 13.73 -10.54
N PRO A 61 -1.53 14.60 -11.56
CA PRO A 61 -1.21 14.25 -12.95
C PRO A 61 0.19 13.64 -13.14
N ASN A 62 1.20 14.07 -12.38
CA ASN A 62 2.55 13.51 -12.47
C ASN A 62 2.60 12.09 -11.89
N ILE A 63 1.78 11.80 -10.87
CA ILE A 63 1.65 10.46 -10.29
C ILE A 63 0.85 9.54 -11.23
N GLN A 64 -0.21 10.05 -11.86
CA GLN A 64 -0.94 9.29 -12.88
C GLN A 64 -0.03 8.92 -14.07
N LEU A 65 0.88 9.82 -14.48
CA LEU A 65 1.88 9.51 -15.50
C LEU A 65 2.76 8.32 -15.08
N LYS A 66 3.08 8.15 -13.79
CA LYS A 66 3.83 6.98 -13.31
C LYS A 66 3.07 5.67 -13.52
N LEU A 67 1.75 5.64 -13.29
CA LEU A 67 0.91 4.47 -13.62
C LEU A 67 0.93 4.17 -15.13
N ARG A 68 0.84 5.21 -15.99
CA ARG A 68 0.95 5.07 -17.45
C ARG A 68 2.30 4.49 -17.90
N LEU A 69 3.36 4.74 -17.13
CA LEU A 69 4.70 4.20 -17.36
C LEU A 69 4.91 2.81 -16.72
N GLY A 70 3.85 2.20 -16.17
CA GLY A 70 3.89 0.85 -15.60
C GLY A 70 4.31 0.78 -14.13
N ALA A 71 4.27 1.89 -13.39
CA ALA A 71 4.46 1.86 -11.95
C ALA A 71 3.30 1.12 -11.25
N MET A 72 3.59 0.53 -10.10
CA MET A 72 2.60 -0.05 -9.19
C MET A 72 2.63 0.71 -7.87
N PHE A 73 1.51 0.77 -7.15
CA PHE A 73 1.44 1.45 -5.85
C PHE A 73 1.01 0.50 -4.74
N LEU A 74 1.66 0.56 -3.59
CA LEU A 74 1.16 -0.03 -2.35
C LEU A 74 0.55 1.10 -1.51
N VAL A 75 -0.77 1.10 -1.42
CA VAL A 75 -1.58 2.22 -0.90
C VAL A 75 -2.30 1.79 0.37
N PRO A 76 -2.10 2.48 1.51
CA PRO A 76 -3.01 2.36 2.63
C PRO A 76 -4.29 3.15 2.32
N TYR A 77 -5.46 2.59 2.60
CA TYR A 77 -6.75 3.24 2.37
C TYR A 77 -7.76 2.79 3.42
N ASP A 78 -8.93 3.41 3.44
CA ASP A 78 -10.01 3.11 4.37
C ASP A 78 -11.08 2.25 3.67
N PRO A 79 -11.15 0.94 3.93
CA PRO A 79 -12.08 0.05 3.27
C PRO A 79 -13.46 0.05 3.93
N ASP A 80 -14.50 0.02 3.11
CA ASP A 80 -15.83 -0.39 3.56
C ASP A 80 -15.96 -1.94 3.63
N LYS A 81 -17.12 -2.44 4.04
CA LYS A 81 -17.43 -3.88 4.20
C LYS A 81 -17.24 -4.68 2.91
N ASN A 82 -17.45 -4.05 1.76
CA ASN A 82 -17.21 -4.62 0.42
C ASN A 82 -15.78 -4.38 -0.10
N HIS A 83 -14.89 -3.83 0.74
CA HIS A 83 -13.51 -3.43 0.44
C HIS A 83 -13.35 -2.24 -0.51
N THR A 84 -14.42 -1.58 -0.95
CA THR A 84 -14.29 -0.35 -1.74
C THR A 84 -13.76 0.79 -0.86
N PRO A 85 -13.03 1.76 -1.44
CA PRO A 85 -12.60 2.95 -0.70
C PRO A 85 -13.79 3.69 -0.09
N CYS A 86 -13.64 4.13 1.16
CA CYS A 86 -14.63 4.93 1.87
C CYS A 86 -13.96 6.01 2.72
N LEU A 87 -14.77 6.74 3.50
CA LEU A 87 -14.32 7.90 4.29
C LEU A 87 -14.66 7.76 5.80
N ASN A 88 -14.33 6.63 6.42
CA ASN A 88 -14.54 6.32 7.85
C ASN A 88 -13.29 6.54 8.75
N LYS A 89 -12.56 7.61 8.49
CA LYS A 89 -11.38 8.12 9.22
C LYS A 89 -10.18 7.16 9.39
N GLY A 90 -10.16 6.04 8.66
CA GLY A 90 -9.12 5.02 8.76
C GLY A 90 -9.30 4.03 9.91
N HIS A 91 -10.47 3.96 10.55
CA HIS A 91 -10.70 3.02 11.67
C HIS A 91 -10.50 1.56 11.29
N ARG A 92 -10.59 1.23 10.00
CA ARG A 92 -10.32 -0.11 9.46
C ARG A 92 -9.26 -0.09 8.38
N ALA A 93 -8.33 0.86 8.45
CA ALA A 93 -7.29 1.09 7.44
C ALA A 93 -6.64 -0.22 6.98
N HIS A 94 -6.46 -0.35 5.67
CA HIS A 94 -5.89 -1.54 5.05
C HIS A 94 -4.98 -1.15 3.90
N TRP A 95 -4.08 -2.06 3.54
CA TRP A 95 -3.22 -1.92 2.38
C TRP A 95 -3.83 -2.57 1.13
N ALA A 96 -3.74 -1.90 0.00
CA ALA A 96 -4.08 -2.42 -1.32
C ALA A 96 -2.90 -2.25 -2.28
N LEU A 97 -2.72 -3.24 -3.16
CA LEU A 97 -1.75 -3.16 -4.25
C LEU A 97 -2.46 -2.74 -5.53
N ILE A 98 -2.05 -1.60 -6.07
CA ILE A 98 -2.46 -1.09 -7.37
C ILE A 98 -1.51 -1.61 -8.43
N VAL A 99 -2.06 -2.34 -9.40
CA VAL A 99 -1.27 -3.10 -10.41
C VAL A 99 -1.49 -2.59 -11.84
N GLY A 100 -2.37 -1.62 -12.04
CA GLY A 100 -2.69 -1.08 -13.35
C GLY A 100 -3.82 -0.08 -13.28
N TYR A 101 -4.26 0.40 -14.45
CA TYR A 101 -5.28 1.43 -14.56
C TYR A 101 -6.20 1.22 -15.77
N LEU A 102 -7.31 1.93 -15.77
CA LEU A 102 -8.24 2.09 -16.88
C LEU A 102 -8.66 3.56 -16.93
N ILE A 103 -8.74 4.14 -18.13
CA ILE A 103 -9.31 5.47 -18.36
C ILE A 103 -10.52 5.25 -19.26
N ASP A 104 -11.67 5.79 -18.88
CA ASP A 104 -12.87 5.67 -19.69
C ASP A 104 -12.99 6.80 -20.73
N GLN A 105 -14.07 6.77 -21.51
CA GLN A 105 -14.36 7.75 -22.56
C GLN A 105 -14.62 9.18 -22.05
N PHE A 106 -14.78 9.37 -20.74
CA PHE A 106 -14.97 10.66 -20.08
C PHE A 106 -13.68 11.15 -19.40
N GLU A 107 -12.56 10.46 -19.63
CA GLU A 107 -11.26 10.71 -18.99
C GLU A 107 -11.26 10.45 -17.47
N ASP A 108 -12.24 9.70 -16.96
CA ASP A 108 -12.24 9.28 -15.56
C ASP A 108 -11.19 8.19 -15.34
N PHE A 109 -10.37 8.38 -14.32
CA PHE A 109 -9.23 7.52 -14.03
C PHE A 109 -9.58 6.46 -12.98
N TYR A 110 -9.44 5.20 -13.34
CA TYR A 110 -9.68 4.04 -12.49
C TYR A 110 -8.42 3.21 -12.32
N VAL A 111 -8.33 2.47 -11.22
CA VAL A 111 -7.21 1.60 -10.87
C VAL A 111 -7.64 0.18 -10.59
N PHE A 112 -6.82 -0.77 -11.04
CA PHE A 112 -6.94 -2.17 -10.69
C PHE A 112 -6.25 -2.43 -9.36
N ALA A 113 -7.03 -2.85 -8.36
CA ALA A 113 -6.57 -3.01 -6.99
C ALA A 113 -6.73 -4.44 -6.49
N ARG A 114 -5.69 -4.96 -5.83
CA ARG A 114 -5.75 -6.18 -5.02
C ARG A 114 -5.80 -5.83 -3.54
N HIS A 115 -6.86 -6.27 -2.88
CA HIS A 115 -7.01 -6.15 -1.43
C HIS A 115 -6.55 -7.44 -0.74
N GLY A 116 -5.77 -7.34 0.33
CA GLY A 116 -5.11 -8.50 0.95
C GLY A 116 -6.03 -9.60 1.50
N LYS A 117 -7.34 -9.33 1.67
CA LYS A 117 -8.32 -10.30 2.16
C LYS A 117 -9.12 -11.02 1.07
N THR A 118 -8.95 -10.65 -0.20
CA THR A 118 -9.69 -11.28 -1.31
C THR A 118 -8.75 -11.67 -2.46
N LYS A 119 -9.19 -12.63 -3.27
CA LYS A 119 -8.49 -13.00 -4.52
C LYS A 119 -8.96 -12.17 -5.73
N ASN A 120 -10.01 -11.37 -5.54
CA ASN A 120 -10.65 -10.62 -6.61
C ASN A 120 -9.83 -9.36 -6.90
N LEU A 121 -9.68 -9.06 -8.19
CA LEU A 121 -9.18 -7.77 -8.64
C LEU A 121 -10.37 -6.79 -8.67
N ALA A 122 -10.25 -5.68 -7.97
CA ALA A 122 -11.27 -4.64 -7.95
C ALA A 122 -10.90 -3.51 -8.91
N LEU A 123 -11.91 -2.80 -9.41
CA LEU A 123 -11.76 -1.56 -10.17
C LEU A 123 -12.30 -0.41 -9.32
N TRP A 124 -11.46 0.56 -8.97
CA TRP A 124 -11.84 1.70 -8.14
C TRP A 124 -11.51 3.03 -8.83
N SER A 125 -12.31 4.06 -8.57
CA SER A 125 -11.98 5.44 -8.93
C SER A 125 -10.69 5.87 -8.21
N LEU A 126 -9.71 6.38 -8.96
CA LEU A 126 -8.44 6.87 -8.41
C LEU A 126 -8.65 8.08 -7.48
N PRO A 127 -9.46 9.09 -7.84
CA PRO A 127 -9.80 10.18 -6.92
C PRO A 127 -10.43 9.70 -5.61
N GLU A 128 -11.36 8.75 -5.64
CA GLU A 128 -11.99 8.23 -4.41
C GLU A 128 -11.01 7.43 -3.55
N LEU A 129 -10.13 6.65 -4.17
CA LEU A 129 -9.04 5.98 -3.46
C LEU A 129 -8.07 7.01 -2.83
N ALA A 130 -7.75 8.10 -3.54
CA ALA A 130 -6.88 9.16 -3.03
C ALA A 130 -7.51 9.87 -1.82
N LYS A 131 -8.81 10.18 -1.87
CA LYS A 131 -9.57 10.72 -0.72
C LYS A 131 -9.58 9.74 0.45
N SER A 132 -9.76 8.46 0.19
CA SER A 132 -9.70 7.39 1.20
C SER A 132 -8.30 7.22 1.81
N ASN A 133 -7.21 7.44 1.07
CA ASN A 133 -5.88 7.53 1.67
C ASN A 133 -5.69 8.81 2.50
N GLY A 134 -6.26 9.93 2.02
CA GLY A 134 -6.20 11.23 2.68
C GLY A 134 -6.98 11.31 4.00
N ASN A 135 -7.93 10.40 4.23
CA ASN A 135 -8.75 10.39 5.43
C ASN A 135 -8.19 9.52 6.58
N LEU A 136 -7.03 8.88 6.42
CA LEU A 136 -6.46 7.98 7.43
C LEU A 136 -5.92 8.73 8.65
N VAL A 137 -6.80 9.11 9.57
CA VAL A 137 -6.50 10.06 10.65
C VAL A 137 -6.49 9.41 12.03
N GLU A 138 -7.38 8.45 12.30
CA GLU A 138 -7.67 7.95 13.64
C GLU A 138 -7.42 6.46 13.75
N PHE A 139 -6.59 6.05 14.71
CA PHE A 139 -6.47 4.64 15.08
C PHE A 139 -7.69 4.20 15.87
N CYS A 140 -8.24 3.03 15.55
CA CYS A 140 -9.33 2.41 16.28
C CYS A 140 -8.89 1.01 16.70
N GLN A 141 -8.98 0.71 18.00
CA GLN A 141 -8.64 -0.60 18.55
C GLN A 141 -9.51 -1.68 17.88
N PRO A 142 -8.93 -2.74 17.29
CA PRO A 142 -9.71 -3.82 16.71
C PRO A 142 -10.55 -4.53 17.79
N ALA A 143 -11.85 -4.70 17.54
CA ALA A 143 -12.77 -5.31 18.51
C ALA A 143 -12.40 -6.75 18.92
N GLY A 144 -11.73 -7.50 18.03
CA GLY A 144 -11.24 -8.85 18.32
C GLY A 144 -9.95 -8.90 19.15
N HIS A 145 -9.31 -7.76 19.38
CA HIS A 145 -7.99 -7.65 20.02
C HIS A 145 -7.98 -6.58 21.12
N PRO A 146 -8.93 -6.58 22.08
CA PRO A 146 -9.11 -5.45 23.01
C PRO A 146 -7.92 -5.23 23.97
N ASN A 147 -7.13 -6.27 24.21
CA ASN A 147 -6.00 -6.25 25.15
C ASN A 147 -4.63 -6.20 24.45
N GLU A 148 -4.61 -6.21 23.11
CA GLU A 148 -3.36 -6.13 22.36
C GLU A 148 -2.89 -4.68 22.26
N THR A 149 -1.57 -4.51 22.24
CA THR A 149 -0.94 -3.20 22.07
C THR A 149 -0.44 -3.07 20.63
N PHE A 150 -0.55 -1.86 20.10
CA PHE A 150 -0.17 -1.54 18.73
C PHE A 150 0.87 -0.42 18.72
N ILE A 151 1.82 -0.51 17.78
CA ILE A 151 2.86 0.51 17.63
C ILE A 151 2.39 1.56 16.64
N LEU A 152 2.13 2.78 17.12
CA LEU A 152 1.82 3.92 16.28
C LEU A 152 3.06 4.82 16.12
N PRO A 153 3.29 5.40 14.93
CA PRO A 153 4.30 6.44 14.79
C PRO A 153 3.91 7.69 15.58
N GLU A 154 4.87 8.58 15.79
CA GLU A 154 4.60 9.89 16.38
C GLU A 154 3.50 10.64 15.61
N GLY A 155 2.51 11.17 16.33
CA GLY A 155 1.32 11.79 15.75
C GLY A 155 0.28 10.79 15.21
N GLY A 156 0.44 9.48 15.45
CA GLY A 156 -0.50 8.45 15.05
C GLY A 156 -0.59 8.23 13.54
N MET A 157 -1.66 7.57 13.08
CA MET A 157 -1.86 7.26 11.65
C MET A 157 -1.94 8.52 10.77
N GLY A 158 -2.47 9.63 11.29
CA GLY A 158 -2.52 10.91 10.59
C GLY A 158 -1.21 11.71 10.60
N GLY A 159 -0.21 11.26 11.37
CA GLY A 159 1.05 11.96 11.61
C GLY A 159 1.99 12.05 10.40
N CYS A 160 3.09 12.78 10.54
CA CYS A 160 4.08 12.97 9.49
C CYS A 160 4.73 11.66 9.04
N ASN A 161 4.86 10.68 9.94
CA ASN A 161 5.34 9.33 9.65
C ASN A 161 4.20 8.29 9.56
N GLY A 162 2.94 8.71 9.64
CA GLY A 162 1.75 7.86 9.52
C GLY A 162 1.41 7.49 8.07
N LEU A 163 0.16 7.09 7.84
CA LEU A 163 -0.35 6.58 6.55
C LEU A 163 -0.96 7.65 5.65
N ARG A 164 -1.52 8.71 6.24
CA ARG A 164 -2.26 9.75 5.52
C ARG A 164 -1.44 10.39 4.40
N CYS A 165 -2.04 10.49 3.22
CA CYS A 165 -1.45 11.07 2.00
C CYS A 165 -0.09 10.47 1.66
N LYS A 166 0.08 9.17 1.90
CA LYS A 166 1.31 8.43 1.62
C LYS A 166 1.04 7.08 1.01
N PHE A 167 1.91 6.70 0.10
CA PHE A 167 1.92 5.39 -0.54
C PHE A 167 3.34 5.05 -0.97
N ILE A 168 3.58 3.78 -1.28
CA ILE A 168 4.86 3.33 -1.81
C ILE A 168 4.70 3.13 -3.30
N MET A 169 5.47 3.87 -4.09
CA MET A 169 5.55 3.72 -5.53
C MET A 169 6.64 2.72 -5.89
N ILE A 170 6.32 1.77 -6.77
CA ILE A 170 7.19 0.70 -7.24
C ILE A 170 7.37 0.87 -8.75
N GLU A 171 8.59 1.08 -9.20
CA GLU A 171 8.91 1.30 -10.61
C GLU A 171 9.89 0.22 -11.12
N ASN A 172 9.89 -0.02 -12.44
CA ASN A 172 10.77 -0.96 -13.12
C ASN A 172 10.59 -2.44 -12.70
N TYR A 173 9.46 -2.81 -12.10
CA TYR A 173 9.16 -4.22 -11.84
C TYR A 173 8.83 -4.92 -13.17
N LYS A 174 9.73 -5.80 -13.60
CA LYS A 174 9.50 -6.74 -14.70
C LYS A 174 9.88 -8.13 -14.24
N ALA A 175 8.89 -9.02 -14.21
CA ALA A 175 9.12 -10.43 -13.90
C ALA A 175 9.88 -11.08 -15.06
N LYS A 176 10.83 -11.97 -14.75
CA LYS A 176 11.59 -12.73 -15.77
C LYS A 176 10.73 -13.63 -16.66
N HIS A 177 9.55 -13.99 -16.19
CA HIS A 177 8.58 -14.77 -16.95
C HIS A 177 7.29 -13.95 -17.02
N GLU A 178 6.90 -13.56 -18.22
CA GLU A 178 5.59 -12.97 -18.45
C GLU A 178 4.52 -14.05 -18.22
N VAL A 179 3.52 -13.72 -17.41
CA VAL A 179 2.25 -14.45 -17.42
C VAL A 179 1.38 -13.73 -18.45
N VAL A 180 1.43 -14.22 -19.68
CA VAL A 180 0.46 -13.83 -20.72
C VAL A 180 -0.86 -14.48 -20.34
N LEU A 181 -1.87 -13.66 -20.04
CA LEU A 181 -3.24 -14.11 -19.82
C LEU A 181 -3.97 -14.28 -21.15
#